data_AF-A0A397ARS8-F1
#
_entry.id   AF-A0A397ARS8-F1
#
_cell.length_a   1.000
_cell.length_b   1.000
_cell.length_c   1.000
_cell.angle_alpha   90.00
_cell.angle_beta   90.00
_cell.angle_gamma   90.00
#
_symmetry.space_group_name_H-M   'P 1'
#
loop_
_entity.id
_entity.type
_entity.pdbx_description
1 polymer ?
#
loop_
_entity_poly.entity_id
_entity_poly.type
_entity_poly.pdbx_seq_one_letter_code
_entity_poly.pdbx_strand_id
1 'polypeptide(L)'
;MDVPSHSHDQVFDQLKAHTVPEADALRLWNLTSFVRKDVLQADIAPLAAALLGLPYPRNSVGVLPFSYMEQGLYRARAVVFNAKSLFVHASIRQQLKQNATWSIFFRGFPRLDRCLGQFATIDRAFGAKAYGDIEAISQRIIGDALAGLRHFQRVVSQLHEK
;
A
#
# COMPACT_ATOMS: atom_id res chain seq x y z
N MET A 1 2.11 -11.59 -18.61
CA MET A 1 0.76 -11.57 -18.02
C MET A 1 0.44 -10.13 -17.71
N ASP A 2 -0.40 -9.49 -18.52
CA ASP A 2 -0.97 -8.19 -18.18
C ASP A 2 -1.92 -8.38 -17.00
N VAL A 3 -1.52 -7.89 -15.84
CA VAL A 3 -2.44 -7.75 -14.71
C VAL A 3 -3.26 -6.50 -15.00
N PRO A 4 -4.60 -6.58 -15.08
CA PRO A 4 -5.45 -5.41 -15.24
C PRO A 4 -5.18 -4.46 -14.07
N SER A 5 -4.43 -3.41 -14.33
CA SER A 5 -4.18 -2.35 -13.36
C SER A 5 -5.35 -1.38 -13.42
N HIS A 6 -6.48 -1.78 -12.87
CA HIS A 6 -7.59 -0.84 -12.65
C HIS A 6 -7.10 0.26 -11.72
N SER A 7 -7.35 1.51 -12.10
CA SER A 7 -7.11 2.64 -11.21
C SER A 7 -8.03 2.53 -9.98
N HIS A 8 -7.59 3.06 -8.84
CA HIS A 8 -8.36 3.03 -7.60
C HIS A 8 -9.81 3.52 -7.80
N ASP A 9 -9.99 4.58 -8.59
CA ASP A 9 -11.29 5.17 -8.90
C ASP A 9 -12.22 4.21 -9.66
N GLN A 10 -11.68 3.47 -10.65
CA GLN A 10 -12.45 2.45 -11.38
C GLN A 10 -12.92 1.30 -10.48
N VAL A 11 -12.11 0.91 -9.50
CA VAL A 11 -12.49 -0.11 -8.52
C VAL A 11 -13.59 0.40 -7.61
N PHE A 12 -13.52 1.65 -7.16
CA PHE A 12 -14.59 2.26 -6.36
C PHE A 12 -15.91 2.40 -7.12
N ASP A 13 -15.86 2.74 -8.40
CA ASP A 13 -17.05 2.83 -9.23
C ASP A 13 -17.67 1.46 -9.50
N GLN A 14 -16.86 0.41 -9.70
CA GLN A 14 -17.35 -0.97 -9.73
C GLN A 14 -18.00 -1.36 -8.39
N LEU A 15 -17.35 -1.13 -7.25
CA LEU A 15 -17.93 -1.44 -5.94
C LEU A 15 -19.29 -0.75 -5.73
N LYS A 16 -19.42 0.52 -6.13
CA LYS A 16 -20.72 1.22 -6.11
C LYS A 16 -21.78 0.54 -6.98
N ALA A 17 -21.40 0.09 -8.18
CA ALA A 17 -22.31 -0.60 -9.10
C ALA A 17 -22.79 -1.97 -8.58
N HIS A 18 -22.03 -2.62 -7.70
CA HIS A 18 -22.37 -3.92 -7.11
C HIS A 18 -23.24 -3.84 -5.85
N THR A 19 -23.51 -2.65 -5.31
CA THR A 19 -24.27 -2.46 -4.05
C THR A 19 -25.62 -3.17 -3.97
N VAL A 20 -26.39 -3.22 -5.06
CA VAL A 20 -27.71 -3.88 -5.09
C VAL A 20 -27.60 -5.41 -5.03
N PRO A 21 -26.84 -6.08 -5.92
CA PRO A 21 -26.53 -7.51 -5.79
C PRO A 21 -25.98 -7.91 -4.42
N GLU A 22 -25.18 -7.04 -3.80
CA GLU A 22 -24.57 -7.29 -2.49
C GLU A 22 -25.58 -7.22 -1.34
N ALA A 23 -26.50 -6.26 -1.36
CA ALA A 23 -27.59 -6.19 -0.39
C ALA A 23 -28.51 -7.41 -0.48
N ASP A 24 -28.80 -7.86 -1.70
CA ASP A 24 -29.57 -9.08 -1.92
C ASP A 24 -28.84 -10.32 -1.40
N ALA A 25 -27.53 -10.45 -1.62
CA ALA A 25 -26.73 -11.55 -1.08
C ALA A 25 -26.75 -11.58 0.46
N LEU A 26 -26.60 -10.43 1.15
CA LEU A 26 -26.68 -10.35 2.61
C LEU A 26 -28.05 -10.81 3.13
N ARG A 27 -29.13 -10.44 2.44
CA ARG A 27 -30.49 -10.86 2.78
C ARG A 27 -30.69 -12.36 2.54
N LEU A 28 -30.30 -12.87 1.39
CA LEU A 28 -30.46 -14.28 1.00
C LEU A 28 -29.67 -15.21 1.92
N TRP A 29 -28.48 -14.80 2.35
CA TRP A 29 -27.61 -15.60 3.21
C TRP A 29 -27.87 -15.36 4.71
N ASN A 30 -28.87 -14.55 5.07
CA ASN A 30 -29.20 -14.18 6.44
C ASN A 30 -28.02 -13.58 7.23
N LEU A 31 -27.23 -12.74 6.55
CA LEU A 31 -26.04 -12.04 7.09
C LEU A 31 -26.31 -10.56 7.39
N THR A 32 -27.57 -10.15 7.46
CA THR A 32 -27.98 -8.74 7.67
C THR A 32 -27.53 -8.16 9.01
N SER A 33 -27.20 -9.01 9.99
CA SER A 33 -26.63 -8.61 11.28
C SER A 33 -25.12 -8.33 11.23
N PHE A 34 -24.44 -8.67 10.12
CA PHE A 34 -23.00 -8.47 9.96
C PHE A 34 -22.70 -7.24 9.11
N VAL A 35 -21.64 -6.52 9.49
CA VAL A 35 -21.10 -5.42 8.67
C VAL A 35 -20.14 -6.02 7.65
N ARG A 36 -20.50 -5.91 6.37
CA ARG A 36 -19.57 -6.19 5.28
C ARG A 36 -18.48 -5.12 5.26
N LYS A 37 -17.24 -5.57 5.20
CA LYS A 37 -16.09 -4.72 4.88
C LYS A 37 -15.35 -5.40 3.72
N ASP A 38 -15.13 -4.67 2.64
CA ASP A 38 -14.41 -5.18 1.47
C ASP A 38 -12.91 -4.83 1.55
N VAL A 39 -12.09 -5.73 1.03
CA VAL A 39 -10.63 -5.60 0.97
C VAL A 39 -10.22 -5.78 -0.48
N LEU A 40 -9.30 -4.95 -0.96
CA LEU A 40 -8.74 -5.10 -2.30
C LEU A 40 -7.89 -6.38 -2.37
N GLN A 41 -7.87 -7.04 -3.53
CA GLN A 41 -7.17 -8.32 -3.68
C GLN A 41 -5.68 -8.24 -3.28
N ALA A 42 -5.01 -7.12 -3.61
CA ALA A 42 -3.61 -6.91 -3.25
C ALA A 42 -3.39 -6.77 -1.73
N ASP A 43 -4.42 -6.36 -1.00
CA ASP A 43 -4.39 -6.02 0.43
C ASP A 43 -4.66 -7.24 1.33
N ILE A 44 -5.10 -8.36 0.76
CA ILE A 44 -5.31 -9.62 1.50
C ILE A 44 -3.98 -10.11 2.08
N ALA A 45 -2.91 -10.07 1.31
CA ALA A 45 -1.59 -10.54 1.73
C ALA A 45 -1.02 -9.76 2.93
N PRO A 46 -1.01 -8.40 2.92
CA PRO A 46 -0.60 -7.65 4.10
C PRO A 46 -1.55 -7.81 5.29
N LEU A 47 -2.87 -7.96 5.07
CA LEU A 47 -3.80 -8.25 6.16
C LEU A 47 -3.48 -9.60 6.83
N ALA A 48 -3.31 -10.66 6.04
CA ALA A 48 -2.97 -11.98 6.56
C ALA A 48 -1.64 -11.98 7.32
N ALA A 49 -0.61 -11.33 6.77
CA ALA A 49 0.69 -11.20 7.44
C ALA A 49 0.55 -10.48 8.79
N ALA A 50 -0.21 -9.39 8.85
CA ALA A 50 -0.44 -8.64 10.09
C ALA A 50 -1.29 -9.42 11.10
N LEU A 51 -2.27 -10.22 10.69
CA LEU A 51 -3.06 -11.01 11.63
C LEU A 51 -2.27 -12.21 12.19
N LEU A 52 -1.41 -12.81 11.36
CA LEU A 52 -0.58 -13.97 11.74
C LEU A 52 0.75 -13.59 12.40
N GLY A 53 1.07 -12.29 12.48
CA GLY A 53 2.35 -11.82 13.01
C GLY A 53 3.56 -12.19 12.13
N LEU A 54 3.34 -12.39 10.83
CA LEU A 54 4.36 -12.75 9.85
C LEU A 54 4.94 -11.51 9.15
N PRO A 55 6.17 -11.58 8.62
CA PRO A 55 6.72 -10.51 7.81
C PRO A 55 5.89 -10.31 6.53
N TYR A 56 5.77 -9.05 6.09
CA TYR A 56 5.07 -8.73 4.84
C TYR A 56 5.76 -9.35 3.62
N PRO A 57 5.01 -9.92 2.66
CA PRO A 57 5.60 -10.50 1.46
C PRO A 57 6.39 -9.46 0.65
N ARG A 58 7.61 -9.81 0.22
CA ARG A 58 8.56 -8.90 -0.43
C ARG A 58 8.02 -8.21 -1.69
N ASN A 59 7.20 -8.92 -2.46
CA ASN A 59 6.63 -8.41 -3.71
C ASN A 59 5.19 -7.91 -3.53
N SER A 60 4.72 -7.74 -2.30
CA SER A 60 3.41 -7.17 -2.05
C SER A 60 3.41 -5.68 -2.44
N VAL A 61 2.36 -5.28 -3.14
CA VAL A 61 2.00 -3.87 -3.39
C VAL A 61 0.77 -3.47 -2.59
N GLY A 62 0.32 -4.35 -1.68
CA GLY A 62 -0.89 -4.14 -0.91
C GLY A 62 -0.68 -3.20 0.27
N VAL A 63 -1.72 -2.45 0.58
CA VAL A 63 -1.84 -1.58 1.75
C VAL A 63 -2.53 -2.35 2.85
N LEU A 64 -2.00 -2.32 4.07
CA LEU A 64 -2.65 -2.97 5.21
C LEU A 64 -4.02 -2.32 5.47
N PRO A 65 -5.14 -3.06 5.39
CA PRO A 65 -6.44 -2.56 5.79
C PRO A 65 -6.57 -2.61 7.32
N PHE A 66 -5.98 -1.61 7.99
CA PHE A 66 -5.84 -1.56 9.45
C PHE A 66 -7.18 -1.39 10.20
N SER A 67 -8.28 -1.11 9.50
CA SER A 67 -9.64 -1.05 10.04
C SER A 67 -10.21 -2.40 10.51
N TYR A 68 -9.49 -3.50 10.25
CA TYR A 68 -9.80 -4.85 10.74
C TYR A 68 -9.03 -5.22 12.02
N MET A 69 -8.10 -4.37 12.45
CA MET A 69 -7.30 -4.60 13.65
C MET A 69 -7.87 -3.75 14.79
N GLU A 70 -7.46 -3.95 16.03
CA GLU A 70 -7.78 -3.04 17.15
C GLU A 70 -6.82 -1.85 17.20
N GLN A 71 -7.27 -0.70 17.70
CA GLN A 71 -6.39 0.48 17.84
C GLN A 71 -5.33 0.22 18.90
N GLY A 72 -4.10 0.67 18.65
CA GLY A 72 -3.02 0.60 19.62
C GLY A 72 -1.69 0.23 19.01
N LEU A 73 -0.78 -0.16 19.91
CA LEU A 73 0.63 -0.32 19.59
C LEU A 73 0.91 -1.37 18.51
N TYR A 74 0.17 -2.49 18.51
CA TYR A 74 0.35 -3.55 17.51
C TYR A 74 -0.04 -3.07 16.11
N ARG A 75 -1.24 -2.49 15.97
CA ARG A 75 -1.71 -1.93 14.69
C ARG A 75 -0.76 -0.84 14.18
N ALA A 76 -0.33 0.09 15.05
CA ALA A 76 0.62 1.12 14.68
C ALA A 76 1.93 0.53 14.13
N ARG A 77 2.48 -0.50 14.79
CA ARG A 77 3.65 -1.24 14.27
C ARG A 77 3.37 -1.93 12.95
N ALA A 78 2.24 -2.63 12.82
CA ALA A 78 1.88 -3.34 11.61
C ALA A 78 1.79 -2.38 10.41
N VAL A 79 1.14 -1.23 10.57
CA VAL A 79 1.04 -0.19 9.54
C VAL A 79 2.43 0.36 9.17
N VAL A 80 3.30 0.62 10.16
CA VAL A 80 4.68 1.08 9.91
C VAL A 80 5.50 0.04 9.16
N PHE A 81 5.37 -1.24 9.50
CA PHE A 81 6.07 -2.31 8.78
C PHE A 81 5.58 -2.46 7.34
N ASN A 82 4.28 -2.29 7.08
CA ASN A 82 3.75 -2.25 5.71
C ASN A 82 4.35 -1.06 4.94
N ALA A 83 4.39 0.13 5.55
CA ALA A 83 5.02 1.32 4.97
C ALA A 83 6.51 1.12 4.67
N LYS A 84 7.28 0.56 5.61
CA LYS A 84 8.69 0.22 5.42
C LYS A 84 8.88 -0.77 4.28
N SER A 85 8.06 -1.83 4.21
CA SER A 85 8.15 -2.83 3.14
C SER A 85 7.95 -2.20 1.76
N LEU A 86 6.89 -1.40 1.59
CA LEU A 86 6.61 -0.71 0.32
C LEU A 86 7.68 0.32 -0.03
N PHE A 87 8.17 1.09 0.95
CA PHE A 87 9.27 2.03 0.75
C PHE A 87 10.55 1.33 0.27
N VAL A 88 10.92 0.21 0.89
CA VAL A 88 12.08 -0.59 0.48
C VAL A 88 11.89 -1.13 -0.92
N HIS A 89 10.70 -1.66 -1.25
CA HIS A 89 10.40 -2.14 -2.60
C HIS A 89 10.56 -1.01 -3.64
N ALA A 90 10.00 0.18 -3.37
CA ALA A 90 10.15 1.34 -4.25
C ALA A 90 11.61 1.78 -4.39
N SER A 91 12.37 1.79 -3.30
CA SER A 91 13.78 2.20 -3.29
C SER A 91 14.68 1.23 -4.06
N ILE A 92 14.45 -0.09 -3.92
CA ILE A 92 15.14 -1.10 -4.72
C ILE A 92 14.82 -0.92 -6.20
N ARG A 93 13.55 -0.65 -6.55
CA ARG A 93 13.16 -0.39 -7.95
C ARG A 93 13.82 0.88 -8.49
N GLN A 94 13.91 1.94 -7.70
CA GLN A 94 14.65 3.16 -8.04
C GLN A 94 16.12 2.84 -8.35
N GLN A 95 16.80 2.12 -7.45
CA GLN A 95 18.22 1.78 -7.60
C GLN A 95 18.50 0.92 -8.83
N LEU A 96 17.66 -0.10 -9.08
CA LEU A 96 17.77 -0.93 -10.28
C LEU A 96 17.61 -0.08 -11.55
N LYS A 97 16.69 0.88 -11.54
CA LYS A 97 16.50 1.79 -12.68
C LYS A 97 17.67 2.74 -12.87
N GLN A 98 18.24 3.27 -11.78
CA GLN A 98 19.45 4.09 -11.81
C GLN A 98 20.62 3.33 -12.43
N ASN A 99 20.85 2.08 -12.00
CA ASN A 99 21.96 1.27 -12.50
C ASN A 99 21.79 0.86 -13.96
N ALA A 100 20.55 0.71 -14.42
CA ALA A 100 20.23 0.30 -15.79
C ALA A 100 20.05 1.48 -16.77
N THR A 101 20.15 2.73 -16.31
CA THR A 101 19.93 3.92 -17.14
C THR A 101 21.16 4.82 -17.09
N TRP A 102 21.57 5.36 -18.23
CA TRP A 102 22.62 6.39 -18.25
C TRP A 102 22.20 7.59 -17.39
N SER A 103 23.13 8.16 -16.64
CA SER A 103 22.87 9.20 -15.62
C SER A 103 22.05 10.39 -16.15
N ILE A 104 22.28 10.80 -17.40
CA ILE A 104 21.57 11.92 -18.06
C ILE A 104 20.09 11.64 -18.34
N PHE A 105 19.68 10.37 -18.45
CA PHE A 105 18.30 9.97 -18.72
C PHE A 105 17.57 9.51 -17.46
N PHE A 106 18.27 9.35 -16.34
CA PHE A 106 17.65 8.94 -15.09
C PHE A 106 16.77 10.05 -14.51
N ARG A 107 15.53 9.68 -14.13
CA ARG A 107 14.57 10.57 -13.46
C ARG A 107 14.17 9.94 -12.12
N GLY A 108 14.73 10.49 -11.04
CA GLY A 108 14.39 10.10 -9.67
C GLY A 108 12.97 10.45 -9.27
N PHE A 109 12.58 10.05 -8.06
CA PHE A 109 11.27 10.37 -7.50
C PHE A 109 11.42 11.06 -6.14
N PRO A 110 11.54 12.41 -6.10
CA PRO A 110 11.92 13.15 -4.89
C PRO A 110 11.01 12.92 -3.68
N ARG A 111 9.73 12.54 -3.91
CA ARG A 111 8.81 12.22 -2.81
C ARG A 111 9.26 10.98 -2.04
N LEU A 112 9.86 9.99 -2.70
CA LEU A 112 10.40 8.79 -2.06
C LEU A 112 11.58 9.16 -1.16
N ASP A 113 12.49 10.02 -1.63
CA ASP A 113 13.65 10.43 -0.84
C ASP A 113 13.25 11.16 0.45
N ARG A 114 12.13 11.90 0.45
CA ARG A 114 11.59 12.57 1.64
C ARG A 114 11.02 11.60 2.69
N CYS A 115 10.67 10.37 2.32
CA CYS A 115 10.14 9.38 3.27
C CYS A 115 11.16 9.02 4.36
N LEU A 116 12.47 9.12 4.08
CA LEU A 116 13.53 8.84 5.07
C LEU A 116 13.38 9.72 6.33
N GLY A 117 13.12 11.01 6.17
CA GLY A 117 12.89 11.93 7.29
C GLY A 117 11.56 11.68 8.04
N GLN A 118 10.58 11.08 7.36
CA GLN A 118 9.30 10.73 7.96
C GLN A 118 9.42 9.53 8.91
N PHE A 119 10.31 8.56 8.63
CA PHE A 119 10.57 7.45 9.56
C PHE A 119 11.15 7.92 10.90
N ALA A 120 12.07 8.88 10.89
CA ALA A 120 12.56 9.48 12.13
C ALA A 120 11.45 10.20 12.93
N THR A 121 10.41 10.69 12.25
CA THR A 121 9.23 11.29 12.89
C THR A 121 8.30 10.23 13.48
N ILE A 122 8.14 9.09 12.80
CA ILE A 122 7.43 7.91 13.31
C ILE A 122 8.08 7.40 14.60
N ASP A 123 9.41 7.30 14.65
CA ASP A 123 10.12 6.80 15.84
C ASP A 123 9.90 7.70 17.06
N ARG A 124 9.87 9.03 16.87
CA ARG A 124 9.48 9.99 17.92
C ARG A 124 8.03 9.83 18.35
N ALA A 125 7.11 9.61 17.41
CA ALA A 125 5.69 9.43 17.69
C ALA A 125 5.40 8.13 18.47
N PHE A 126 6.21 7.07 18.29
CA PHE A 126 6.16 5.87 19.13
C PHE A 126 6.47 6.17 20.59
N GLY A 127 7.48 7.01 20.86
CA GLY A 127 7.80 7.45 22.23
C GLY A 127 6.65 8.21 22.90
N ALA A 128 5.94 9.04 22.13
CA ALA A 128 4.77 9.79 22.59
C ALA A 128 3.47 8.97 22.62
N LYS A 129 3.47 7.70 22.18
CA LYS A 129 2.28 6.85 22.00
C LYS A 129 1.20 7.49 21.11
N ALA A 130 1.59 8.37 20.19
CA ALA A 130 0.69 9.06 19.27
C ALA A 130 0.35 8.14 18.07
N TYR A 131 -0.43 7.09 18.33
CA TYR A 131 -0.69 6.04 17.34
C TYR A 131 -1.42 6.55 16.08
N GLY A 132 -2.33 7.52 16.23
CA GLY A 132 -3.00 8.15 15.09
C GLY A 132 -2.03 8.87 14.16
N ASP A 133 -1.03 9.58 14.72
CA ASP A 133 0.00 10.25 13.92
C ASP A 133 0.89 9.24 13.21
N ILE A 134 1.24 8.14 13.88
CA ILE A 134 2.00 7.04 13.28
C ILE A 134 1.25 6.46 12.08
N GLU A 135 -0.04 6.17 12.23
CA GLU A 135 -0.89 5.68 11.15
C GLU A 135 -0.94 6.69 9.99
N ALA A 136 -1.20 7.97 10.28
CA ALA A 136 -1.30 9.01 9.27
C ALA A 136 0.00 9.24 8.50
N ILE A 137 1.16 9.26 9.17
CA ILE A 137 2.46 9.42 8.51
C ILE A 137 2.77 8.17 7.68
N SER A 138 2.49 6.98 8.20
CA SER A 138 2.71 5.73 7.47
C SER A 138 1.88 5.66 6.19
N GLN A 139 0.61 6.10 6.22
CA GLN A 139 -0.23 6.16 5.02
C GLN A 139 0.33 7.12 3.95
N ARG A 140 0.95 8.24 4.35
CA ARG A 140 1.65 9.13 3.41
C ARG A 140 2.85 8.44 2.77
N ILE A 141 3.68 7.76 3.57
CA ILE A 141 4.84 6.98 3.07
C ILE A 141 4.38 5.90 2.09
N ILE A 142 3.32 5.17 2.42
CA ILE A 142 2.72 4.14 1.55
C ILE A 142 2.30 4.77 0.22
N GLY A 143 1.58 5.88 0.25
CA GLY A 143 1.16 6.60 -0.96
C GLY A 143 2.33 7.04 -1.83
N ASP A 144 3.39 7.59 -1.22
CA ASP A 144 4.62 7.99 -1.91
C ASP A 144 5.39 6.80 -2.49
N ALA A 145 5.48 5.69 -1.76
CA ALA A 145 6.14 4.47 -2.21
C ALA A 145 5.42 3.83 -3.40
N LEU A 146 4.09 3.71 -3.34
CA LEU A 146 3.28 3.18 -4.45
C LEU A 146 3.35 4.09 -5.69
N ALA A 147 3.35 5.42 -5.50
CA ALA A 147 3.56 6.36 -6.60
C ALA A 147 4.96 6.20 -7.23
N GLY A 148 6.00 6.01 -6.41
CA GLY A 148 7.34 5.70 -6.87
C GLY A 148 7.41 4.40 -7.67
N LEU A 149 6.79 3.32 -7.18
CA LEU A 149 6.72 2.04 -7.91
C LEU A 149 6.09 2.21 -9.29
N ARG A 150 4.96 2.93 -9.40
CA ARG A 150 4.33 3.24 -10.69
C ARG A 150 5.23 4.07 -11.60
N HIS A 151 5.90 5.09 -11.05
CA HIS A 151 6.85 5.92 -11.79
C HIS A 151 7.97 5.07 -12.42
N PHE A 152 8.60 4.18 -11.65
CA PHE A 152 9.68 3.35 -12.16
C PHE A 152 9.22 2.22 -13.09
N GLN A 153 7.97 1.79 -13.00
CA GLN A 153 7.40 0.81 -13.93
C GLN A 153 7.13 1.41 -15.32
N ARG A 154 6.55 2.63 -15.40
CA ARG A 154 6.24 3.30 -16.67
C ARG A 154 7.48 3.62 -17.51
N VAL A 155 8.59 3.97 -16.86
CA VAL A 155 9.85 4.31 -17.58
C VAL A 155 10.50 3.06 -18.21
N VAL A 156 10.08 1.84 -17.88
CA VAL A 156 10.59 0.61 -18.54
C VAL A 156 9.95 0.37 -19.91
N SER A 157 8.67 0.72 -20.09
CA SER A 157 7.98 0.51 -21.37
C SER A 157 8.58 1.31 -22.53
N GLN A 158 9.17 2.48 -22.26
CA GLN A 158 9.77 3.32 -23.30
C GLN A 158 11.19 2.90 -23.75
N LEU A 159 11.79 1.88 -23.11
CA LEU A 159 13.14 1.39 -23.45
C LEU A 159 13.12 0.11 -24.28
N HIS A 160 12.00 -0.60 -24.37
CA HIS A 160 11.86 -1.82 -25.19
C HIS A 160 11.24 -1.56 -26.58
N GLU A 161 10.96 -0.30 -26.92
CA GLU A 161 10.37 0.11 -28.21
C GLU A 161 11.36 0.80 -29.16
N LYS A 162 12.67 0.64 -28.93
CA LYS A 162 13.73 1.08 -29.84
C LYS A 162 14.75 -0.03 -30.04
#